data_AF-A0A1G0FA25-F1
#
_entry.id   AF-A0A1G0FA25-F1
#
_cell.length_a   1.000
_cell.length_b   1.000
_cell.length_c   1.000
_cell.angle_alpha   90.00
_cell.angle_beta   90.00
_cell.angle_gamma   90.00
#
_symmetry.space_group_name_H-M   'P 1'
#
loop_
_entity.id
_entity.type
_entity.pdbx_description
1 polymer ?
#
loop_
_entity_poly.entity_id
_entity_poly.type
_entity_poly.pdbx_seq_one_letter_code
_entity_poly.pdbx_strand_id
1 'polypeptide(L)'
;MFGFEIIPNFHPIFVHFTVALIGAALLFMVLGGLFPRVRVAAQWRTAACWTLWLAGAMTVLTVAAGIYAFNTVVHDDVSHRVMITHRNWALLTTSVLVALVAWSIVCTRRRKPMGWGFLAAMFALQGLVSTTAWYGAELVYRHGIGVMALPLPSMHGHDAGSAHEHTEAMEMSPPDEMPAEAPATEPAHEDHDHTKHTH
;
A
#
# COMPACT_ATOMS: atom_id res chain seq x y z
N MET A 1 29.02 -3.54 -17.77
CA MET A 1 27.55 -3.57 -17.95
C MET A 1 26.99 -2.40 -17.15
N PHE A 2 26.31 -1.44 -17.77
CA PHE A 2 25.66 -0.35 -17.04
C PHE A 2 24.48 -0.93 -16.25
N GLY A 3 24.69 -1.23 -14.97
CA GLY A 3 23.62 -1.61 -14.06
C GLY A 3 22.81 -0.38 -13.74
N PHE A 4 21.67 -0.18 -14.42
CA PHE A 4 20.63 0.74 -13.96
C PHE A 4 19.87 0.07 -12.82
N GLU A 5 20.50 -0.04 -11.66
CA GLU A 5 19.90 -0.55 -10.44
C GLU A 5 19.22 0.63 -9.74
N ILE A 6 17.93 0.83 -10.04
CA ILE A 6 17.13 1.82 -9.31
C ILE A 6 16.77 1.18 -7.99
N ILE A 7 17.65 1.37 -7.00
CA ILE A 7 17.43 0.98 -5.63
C ILE A 7 16.11 1.63 -5.15
N PRO A 8 15.11 0.87 -4.65
CA PRO A 8 15.02 -0.60 -4.60
C PRO A 8 14.07 -1.24 -5.63
N ASN A 9 13.17 -0.51 -6.29
CA ASN A 9 12.31 -1.07 -7.35
C ASN A 9 11.77 -0.03 -8.35
N PHE A 10 11.41 -0.52 -9.54
CA PHE A 10 10.80 0.31 -10.59
C PHE A 10 9.31 0.64 -10.37
N HIS A 11 8.62 -0.08 -9.48
CA HIS A 11 7.17 0.05 -9.30
C HIS A 11 6.73 1.48 -8.90
N PRO A 12 7.37 2.15 -7.92
CA PRO A 12 7.06 3.54 -7.58
C PRO A 12 7.21 4.48 -8.78
N ILE A 13 8.21 4.29 -9.64
CA ILE A 13 8.35 5.17 -10.82
C ILE A 13 7.09 5.08 -11.68
N PHE A 14 6.69 3.87 -12.07
CA PHE A 14 5.53 3.69 -12.93
C PHE A 14 4.21 4.06 -12.25
N VAL A 15 4.07 3.83 -10.94
CA VAL A 15 2.85 4.19 -10.21
C VAL A 15 2.61 5.70 -10.21
N HIS A 16 3.65 6.53 -10.02
CA HIS A 16 3.49 7.98 -10.03
C HIS A 16 3.01 8.49 -11.40
N PHE A 17 3.55 7.96 -12.50
CA PHE A 17 3.07 8.30 -13.84
C PHE A 17 1.61 7.88 -14.04
N THR A 18 1.25 6.66 -13.65
CA THR A 18 -0.13 6.16 -13.77
C THR A 18 -1.11 7.01 -12.98
N VAL A 19 -0.80 7.33 -11.72
CA VAL A 19 -1.64 8.18 -10.85
C VAL A 19 -1.79 9.58 -11.44
N ALA A 20 -0.69 10.20 -11.88
CA ALA A 20 -0.71 11.54 -12.46
C ALA A 20 -1.52 11.59 -13.76
N LEU A 21 -1.39 10.60 -14.63
CA LEU A 21 -2.14 10.53 -15.89
C LEU A 21 -3.64 10.34 -15.65
N ILE A 22 -4.06 9.50 -14.69
CA ILE A 22 -5.48 9.35 -14.35
C ILE A 22 -6.06 10.69 -13.84
N GLY A 23 -5.34 11.35 -12.92
CA GLY A 23 -5.75 12.66 -12.40
C GLY A 23 -5.83 13.73 -13.49
N ALA A 24 -4.84 13.79 -14.38
CA ALA A 24 -4.83 14.71 -15.51
C ALA A 24 -5.96 14.44 -16.51
N ALA A 25 -6.28 13.16 -16.78
CA ALA A 25 -7.40 12.80 -17.64
C ALA A 25 -8.74 13.26 -17.06
N LEU A 26 -8.95 13.06 -15.75
CA LEU A 26 -10.14 13.57 -15.05
C LEU A 26 -10.21 15.11 -15.12
N LEU A 27 -9.09 15.81 -14.86
CA LEU A 27 -9.03 17.26 -14.94
C LEU A 27 -9.45 17.78 -16.32
N PHE A 28 -8.85 17.25 -17.40
CA PHE A 28 -9.22 17.66 -18.75
C PHE A 28 -10.67 17.34 -19.08
N MET A 29 -11.21 16.24 -18.56
CA MET A 29 -12.61 15.89 -18.78
C MET A 29 -13.55 16.86 -18.06
N VAL A 30 -13.24 17.24 -16.82
CA VAL A 30 -13.98 18.25 -16.05
C VAL A 30 -13.94 19.60 -16.76
N LEU A 31 -12.76 20.05 -17.21
CA LEU A 31 -12.61 21.29 -17.96
C LEU A 31 -13.44 21.29 -19.26
N GLY A 32 -13.39 20.20 -20.03
CA GLY A 32 -14.20 20.02 -21.23
C GLY A 32 -15.71 19.93 -20.98
N GLY A 33 -16.12 19.59 -19.75
CA GLY A 33 -17.52 19.51 -19.31
C GLY A 33 -18.07 20.84 -18.80
N LEU A 34 -17.31 21.55 -17.94
CA LEU A 34 -17.72 22.81 -17.30
C LEU A 34 -17.74 23.99 -18.27
N PHE A 35 -16.85 24.01 -19.25
CA PHE A 35 -16.72 25.12 -20.18
C PHE A 35 -16.99 24.68 -21.63
N PRO A 36 -18.17 24.14 -21.97
CA PRO A 36 -18.41 23.57 -23.29
C PRO A 36 -18.42 24.60 -24.43
N ARG A 37 -18.49 25.90 -24.10
CA ARG A 37 -18.58 27.02 -25.06
C ARG A 37 -17.22 27.67 -25.37
N VAL A 38 -16.14 27.29 -24.69
CA VAL A 38 -14.82 27.86 -24.99
C VAL A 38 -14.22 27.19 -26.23
N ARG A 39 -13.45 27.95 -27.02
CA ARG A 39 -12.84 27.47 -28.28
C ARG A 39 -12.00 26.19 -28.11
N VAL A 40 -11.41 26.02 -26.93
CA VAL A 40 -10.52 24.90 -26.59
C VAL A 40 -11.23 23.69 -25.97
N ALA A 41 -12.55 23.72 -25.78
CA ALA A 41 -13.28 22.64 -25.10
C ALA A 41 -13.15 21.28 -25.83
N ALA A 42 -13.14 21.30 -27.16
CA ALA A 42 -12.89 20.10 -27.96
C ALA A 42 -11.47 19.55 -27.77
N GLN A 43 -10.47 20.43 -27.61
CA GLN A 43 -9.09 20.03 -27.35
C GLN A 43 -8.95 19.36 -25.98
N TRP A 44 -9.62 19.88 -24.96
CA TRP A 44 -9.63 19.25 -23.62
C TRP A 44 -10.25 17.86 -23.62
N ARG A 45 -11.36 17.66 -24.35
CA ARG A 45 -11.96 16.32 -24.47
C ARG A 45 -11.04 15.34 -25.19
N THR A 46 -10.36 15.79 -26.24
CA THR A 46 -9.36 14.99 -26.95
C THR A 46 -8.17 14.67 -26.04
N ALA A 47 -7.65 15.65 -25.30
CA ALA A 47 -6.58 15.46 -24.33
C ALA A 47 -6.98 14.44 -23.25
N ALA A 48 -8.17 14.57 -22.67
CA ALA A 48 -8.69 13.63 -21.67
C ALA A 48 -8.66 12.17 -22.17
N CYS A 49 -9.10 11.91 -23.41
CA CYS A 49 -9.05 10.56 -23.98
C CYS A 49 -7.61 10.05 -24.14
N TRP A 50 -6.74 10.82 -24.77
CA TRP A 50 -5.35 10.40 -24.99
C TRP A 50 -4.60 10.17 -23.69
N THR A 51 -4.79 11.06 -22.72
CA THR A 51 -4.21 10.92 -21.38
C THR A 51 -4.74 9.67 -20.67
N LEU A 52 -6.04 9.37 -20.76
CA LEU A 52 -6.62 8.15 -20.19
C LEU A 52 -6.07 6.88 -20.86
N TRP A 53 -5.93 6.87 -22.18
CA TRP A 53 -5.37 5.72 -22.90
C TRP A 53 -3.89 5.50 -22.56
N LEU A 54 -3.13 6.59 -22.43
CA LEU A 54 -1.75 6.53 -21.97
C LEU A 54 -1.66 6.04 -20.53
N ALA A 55 -2.58 6.44 -19.65
CA ALA A 55 -2.69 5.90 -18.30
C ALA A 55 -2.92 4.37 -18.32
N GLY A 56 -3.80 3.89 -19.20
CA GLY A 56 -4.02 2.47 -19.43
C GLY A 56 -2.75 1.73 -19.84
N ALA A 57 -1.97 2.30 -20.77
CA ALA A 57 -0.68 1.73 -21.18
C ALA A 57 0.35 1.71 -20.04
N MET A 58 0.49 2.81 -19.29
CA MET A 58 1.40 2.90 -18.14
C MET A 58 1.01 1.97 -16.99
N THR A 59 -0.28 1.65 -16.86
CA THR A 59 -0.76 0.71 -15.85
C THR A 59 -0.23 -0.70 -16.10
N VAL A 60 -0.03 -1.11 -17.36
CA VAL A 60 0.58 -2.41 -17.67
C VAL A 60 1.99 -2.50 -17.07
N LEU A 61 2.80 -1.45 -17.25
CA LEU A 61 4.15 -1.38 -16.67
C LEU A 61 4.10 -1.33 -15.13
N THR A 62 3.14 -0.58 -14.58
CA THR A 62 2.94 -0.45 -13.13
C THR A 62 2.61 -1.79 -12.47
N VAL A 63 1.68 -2.55 -13.07
CA VAL A 63 1.28 -3.87 -12.59
C VAL A 63 2.40 -4.88 -12.74
N ALA A 64 3.10 -4.89 -13.89
CA ALA A 64 4.23 -5.80 -14.10
C ALA A 64 5.35 -5.56 -13.06
N ALA A 65 5.73 -4.30 -12.85
CA ALA A 65 6.71 -3.94 -11.83
C ALA A 65 6.21 -4.22 -10.40
N GLY A 66 4.92 -4.07 -10.15
CA GLY A 66 4.29 -4.37 -8.85
C GLY A 66 4.29 -5.86 -8.54
N ILE A 67 3.97 -6.72 -9.52
CA ILE A 67 4.07 -8.17 -9.39
C ILE A 67 5.53 -8.57 -9.14
N TYR A 68 6.48 -8.00 -9.87
CA TYR A 68 7.89 -8.25 -9.62
C TYR A 68 8.26 -7.89 -8.17
N ALA A 69 7.93 -6.67 -7.72
CA ALA A 69 8.23 -6.21 -6.36
C ALA A 69 7.56 -7.08 -5.28
N PHE A 70 6.32 -7.52 -5.50
CA PHE A 70 5.59 -8.40 -4.58
C PHE A 70 6.33 -9.73 -4.33
N ASN A 71 7.08 -10.22 -5.33
CA ASN A 71 7.78 -11.50 -5.23
C ASN A 71 9.26 -11.37 -4.84
N THR A 72 9.84 -10.16 -4.84
CA THR A 72 11.29 -9.97 -4.67
C THR A 72 11.70 -9.07 -3.52
N VAL A 73 10.83 -8.15 -3.09
CA VAL A 73 11.14 -7.28 -1.95
C VAL A 73 11.12 -8.11 -0.67
N VAL A 74 12.13 -7.95 0.19
CA VAL A 74 12.19 -8.62 1.49
C VAL A 74 11.19 -7.95 2.45
N HIS A 75 10.42 -8.77 3.17
CA HIS A 75 9.38 -8.30 4.09
C HIS A 75 9.04 -9.36 5.14
N ASP A 76 8.45 -8.94 6.25
CA ASP A 76 7.95 -9.84 7.32
C ASP A 76 6.46 -10.18 7.13
N ASP A 77 5.92 -11.05 7.98
CA ASP A 77 4.53 -11.52 7.88
C ASP A 77 3.49 -10.40 8.04
N VAL A 78 3.80 -9.40 8.88
CA VAL A 78 2.92 -8.24 9.09
C VAL A 78 2.84 -7.42 7.82
N SER A 79 4.00 -7.09 7.24
CA SER A 79 4.09 -6.34 6.00
C SER A 79 3.51 -7.12 4.82
N HIS A 80 3.66 -8.45 4.78
CA HIS A 80 3.04 -9.30 3.75
C HIS A 80 1.53 -9.11 3.68
N ARG A 81 0.84 -9.07 4.83
CA ARG A 81 -0.62 -8.87 4.89
C ARG A 81 -1.05 -7.50 4.37
N VAL A 82 -0.26 -6.46 4.68
CA VAL A 82 -0.50 -5.11 4.15
C VAL A 82 -0.22 -5.07 2.65
N MET A 83 0.80 -5.78 2.16
CA MET A 83 1.10 -5.91 0.73
C MET A 83 -0.05 -6.58 -0.03
N ILE A 84 -0.66 -7.63 0.53
CA ILE A 84 -1.86 -8.26 -0.05
C ILE A 84 -3.01 -7.25 -0.12
N THR A 85 -3.23 -6.45 0.93
CA THR A 85 -4.28 -5.44 0.93
C THR A 85 -4.06 -4.40 -0.17
N HIS A 86 -2.86 -3.84 -0.28
CA HIS A 86 -2.50 -2.93 -1.37
C HIS A 86 -2.69 -3.58 -2.76
N ARG A 87 -2.22 -4.82 -2.93
CA ARG A 87 -2.35 -5.57 -4.20
C ARG A 87 -3.81 -5.76 -4.59
N ASN A 88 -4.68 -6.11 -3.66
CA ASN A 88 -6.10 -6.35 -3.95
C ASN A 88 -6.80 -5.05 -4.39
N TRP A 89 -6.52 -3.93 -3.71
CA TRP A 89 -6.99 -2.61 -4.13
C TRP A 89 -6.42 -2.19 -5.48
N ALA A 90 -5.14 -2.47 -5.74
CA ALA A 90 -4.51 -2.20 -7.02
C ALA A 90 -5.18 -2.99 -8.16
N LEU A 91 -5.45 -4.29 -7.96
CA LEU A 91 -6.14 -5.12 -8.95
C LEU A 91 -7.56 -4.61 -9.23
N LEU A 92 -8.33 -4.28 -8.20
CA LEU A 92 -9.65 -3.66 -8.36
C LEU A 92 -9.58 -2.36 -9.17
N THR A 93 -8.65 -1.46 -8.80
CA THR A 93 -8.44 -0.18 -9.47
C THR A 93 -8.03 -0.38 -10.93
N THR A 94 -7.12 -1.31 -11.21
CA THR A 94 -6.71 -1.67 -12.57
C THR A 94 -7.89 -2.21 -13.39
N SER A 95 -8.72 -3.09 -12.82
CA SER A 95 -9.90 -3.61 -13.54
C SER A 95 -10.87 -2.49 -13.92
N VAL A 96 -11.15 -1.57 -13.00
CA VAL A 96 -12.03 -0.42 -13.28
C VAL A 96 -11.40 0.52 -14.31
N LEU A 97 -10.10 0.80 -14.22
CA LEU A 97 -9.40 1.61 -15.21
C LEU A 97 -9.47 0.98 -16.61
N VAL A 98 -9.20 -0.33 -16.73
CA VAL A 98 -9.26 -1.05 -18.01
C VAL A 98 -10.67 -0.97 -18.60
N ALA A 99 -11.71 -1.14 -17.79
CA ALA A 99 -13.09 -0.98 -18.22
C ALA A 99 -13.38 0.44 -18.73
N LEU A 100 -12.89 1.47 -18.06
CA LEU A 100 -13.06 2.87 -18.47
C LEU A 100 -12.27 3.23 -19.73
N VAL A 101 -11.04 2.72 -19.88
CA VAL A 101 -10.25 2.86 -21.12
C VAL A 101 -10.99 2.21 -22.28
N ALA A 102 -11.49 0.98 -22.10
CA ALA A 102 -12.27 0.29 -23.12
C ALA A 102 -13.55 1.07 -23.47
N TRP A 103 -14.29 1.58 -22.47
CA TRP A 103 -15.48 2.40 -22.69
C TRP A 103 -15.12 3.68 -23.46
N SER A 104 -14.04 4.38 -23.09
CA SER A 104 -13.55 5.57 -23.80
C SER A 104 -13.22 5.27 -25.26
N ILE A 105 -12.51 4.17 -25.54
CA ILE A 105 -12.18 3.74 -26.90
C ILE A 105 -13.44 3.43 -27.71
N VAL A 106 -14.41 2.72 -27.13
CA VAL A 106 -15.68 2.38 -27.80
C VAL A 106 -16.49 3.64 -28.11
N CYS A 107 -16.62 4.57 -27.16
CA CYS A 107 -17.31 5.83 -27.39
C CYS A 107 -16.62 6.65 -28.49
N THR A 108 -15.29 6.74 -28.47
CA THR A 108 -14.51 7.45 -29.48
C THR A 108 -14.68 6.84 -30.87
N ARG A 109 -14.57 5.51 -30.99
CA ARG A 109 -14.79 4.79 -32.27
C ARG A 109 -16.21 4.96 -32.81
N ARG A 110 -17.21 4.95 -31.92
CA ARG A 110 -18.64 5.11 -32.29
C ARG A 110 -19.08 6.58 -32.38
N ARG A 111 -18.16 7.55 -32.23
CA ARG A 111 -18.44 8.99 -32.19
C ARG A 111 -19.55 9.36 -31.18
N LYS A 112 -19.64 8.64 -30.07
CA LYS A 112 -20.60 8.89 -29.00
C LYS A 112 -20.01 9.83 -27.95
N PRO A 113 -20.79 10.79 -27.42
CA PRO A 113 -20.32 11.63 -26.33
C PRO A 113 -20.16 10.80 -25.04
N MET A 114 -19.12 11.11 -24.27
CA MET A 114 -18.99 10.62 -22.89
C MET A 114 -19.79 11.55 -21.98
N GLY A 115 -20.94 11.06 -21.51
CA GLY A 115 -21.87 11.82 -20.67
C GLY A 115 -21.50 11.81 -19.18
N TRP A 116 -22.39 12.37 -18.36
CA TRP A 116 -22.23 12.47 -16.91
C TRP A 116 -21.96 11.14 -16.20
N GLY A 117 -22.50 10.02 -16.70
CA GLY A 117 -22.21 8.69 -16.15
C GLY A 117 -20.74 8.28 -16.27
N PHE A 118 -20.08 8.63 -17.38
CA PHE A 118 -18.64 8.39 -17.54
C PHE A 118 -17.83 9.29 -16.60
N LEU A 119 -18.21 10.56 -16.47
CA LEU A 119 -17.55 11.49 -15.55
C LEU A 119 -17.67 11.02 -14.09
N ALA A 120 -18.85 10.58 -13.66
CA ALA A 120 -19.06 10.01 -12.33
C ALA A 120 -18.18 8.77 -12.11
N ALA A 121 -18.06 7.89 -13.11
CA ALA A 121 -17.19 6.73 -13.04
C ALA A 121 -15.69 7.11 -12.97
N MET A 122 -15.26 8.19 -13.64
CA MET A 122 -13.91 8.72 -13.51
C MET A 122 -13.62 9.27 -12.09
N PHE A 123 -14.60 9.92 -11.45
CA PHE A 123 -14.47 10.31 -10.03
C PHE A 123 -14.38 9.09 -9.11
N ALA A 124 -15.19 8.05 -9.35
CA ALA A 124 -15.10 6.80 -8.61
C ALA A 124 -13.72 6.15 -8.78
N LEU A 125 -13.18 6.12 -10.01
CA LEU A 125 -11.81 5.66 -10.28
C LEU A 125 -10.78 6.50 -9.50
N GLN A 126 -10.92 7.83 -9.45
CA GLN A 126 -10.01 8.67 -8.68
C GLN A 126 -10.05 8.34 -7.17
N GLY A 127 -11.22 8.02 -6.63
CA GLY A 127 -11.36 7.52 -5.26
C GLY A 127 -10.65 6.18 -5.03
N LEU A 128 -10.78 5.24 -5.97
CA LEU A 128 -10.07 3.95 -5.95
C LEU A 128 -8.54 4.13 -6.02
N VAL A 129 -8.07 5.01 -6.91
CA VAL A 129 -6.64 5.36 -7.03
C VAL A 129 -6.13 5.95 -5.71
N SER A 130 -6.88 6.86 -5.09
CA SER A 130 -6.49 7.49 -3.83
C SER A 130 -6.41 6.46 -2.68
N THR A 131 -7.37 5.53 -2.63
CA THR A 131 -7.38 4.44 -1.64
C THR A 131 -6.20 3.47 -1.86
N THR A 132 -5.92 3.12 -3.11
CA THR A 132 -4.77 2.26 -3.46
C THR A 132 -3.45 2.94 -3.10
N ALA A 133 -3.33 4.24 -3.38
CA ALA A 133 -2.17 5.05 -3.04
C ALA A 133 -1.99 5.18 -1.52
N TRP A 134 -3.07 5.27 -0.74
CA TRP A 134 -3.02 5.27 0.72
C TRP A 134 -2.34 4.01 1.26
N TYR A 135 -2.79 2.83 0.84
CA TYR A 135 -2.14 1.57 1.25
C TYR A 135 -0.71 1.44 0.71
N GLY A 136 -0.43 1.99 -0.48
CA GLY A 136 0.93 2.05 -1.01
C GLY A 136 1.85 2.93 -0.15
N ALA A 137 1.36 4.07 0.31
CA ALA A 137 2.05 4.95 1.24
C ALA A 137 2.26 4.28 2.60
N GLU A 138 1.26 3.54 3.10
CA GLU A 138 1.38 2.78 4.34
C GLU A 138 2.47 1.70 4.27
N LEU A 139 2.62 1.01 3.13
CA LEU A 139 3.74 0.07 2.93
C LEU A 139 5.09 0.76 3.08
N VAL A 140 5.26 1.91 2.45
CA VAL A 140 6.56 2.61 2.43
C VAL A 140 6.84 3.31 3.76
N TYR A 141 5.91 4.13 4.24
CA TYR A 141 6.15 5.03 5.37
C TYR A 141 5.93 4.40 6.74
N ARG A 142 5.03 3.42 6.86
CA ARG A 142 4.74 2.74 8.13
C ARG A 142 5.52 1.44 8.28
N HIS A 143 5.73 0.72 7.19
CA HIS A 143 6.36 -0.61 7.22
C HIS A 143 7.75 -0.65 6.57
N GLY A 144 8.25 0.47 6.04
CA GLY A 144 9.61 0.53 5.48
C GLY A 144 9.81 -0.34 4.24
N ILE A 145 8.74 -0.68 3.52
CA ILE A 145 8.81 -1.57 2.36
C ILE A 145 9.35 -0.82 1.15
N GLY A 146 10.41 -1.37 0.56
CA GLY A 146 11.06 -0.75 -0.59
C GLY A 146 11.77 0.56 -0.24
N VAL A 147 12.35 0.66 0.95
CA VAL A 147 13.31 1.72 1.31
C VAL A 147 14.54 1.11 1.99
N MET A 148 15.66 1.83 1.92
CA MET A 148 16.87 1.44 2.66
C MET A 148 16.78 1.93 4.10
N ALA A 149 17.19 1.10 5.06
CA ALA A 149 17.34 1.54 6.44
C ALA A 149 18.45 2.60 6.53
N LEU A 150 18.23 3.61 7.36
CA LEU A 150 19.30 4.55 7.70
C LEU A 150 20.37 3.83 8.53
N PRO A 151 21.66 4.16 8.37
CA PRO A 151 22.70 3.68 9.27
C PRO A 151 22.31 4.00 10.72
N LEU A 152 22.44 3.01 11.61
CA LEU A 152 22.28 3.25 13.04
C LEU A 152 23.26 4.36 13.46
N PRO A 153 22.85 5.32 14.31
CA PRO A 153 23.76 6.30 14.87
C PRO A 153 24.93 5.55 15.52
N SER A 154 26.15 5.81 15.05
CA SER A 154 27.35 5.21 15.62
C SER A 154 27.44 5.61 17.09
N MET A 155 27.16 4.67 17.99
CA MET A 155 27.47 4.74 19.42
C MET A 155 28.98 4.62 19.63
N HIS A 156 29.77 5.51 19.00
CA HIS A 156 31.23 5.56 19.15
C HIS A 156 31.65 6.98 19.42
N GLY A 157 31.85 7.25 20.71
CA GLY A 157 32.50 8.44 21.20
C GLY A 157 32.00 8.78 22.59
N HIS A 158 32.31 7.95 23.58
CA HIS A 158 32.57 8.34 24.97
C HIS A 158 33.19 7.13 25.71
N ASP A 159 34.51 7.26 25.96
CA ASP A 159 35.26 6.73 27.10
C ASP A 159 35.45 5.21 27.28
N ALA A 160 36.66 4.74 26.92
CA ALA A 160 37.33 3.63 27.59
C ALA A 160 38.81 4.00 27.83
N GLY A 161 39.00 5.09 28.57
CA GLY A 161 40.28 5.49 29.15
C GLY A 161 40.11 5.74 30.64
N SER A 162 39.99 4.67 31.43
CA SER A 162 40.42 4.67 32.83
C SER A 162 40.51 3.23 33.33
N ALA A 163 41.74 2.79 33.55
CA ALA A 163 42.04 1.59 34.30
C ALA A 163 41.73 1.84 35.78
N HIS A 164 40.87 1.02 36.37
CA HIS A 164 40.88 0.76 37.80
C HIS A 164 40.62 -0.73 38.02
N GLU A 165 41.73 -1.46 38.15
CA GLU A 165 41.78 -2.73 38.87
C GLU A 165 41.36 -2.49 40.32
N HIS A 166 40.40 -3.27 40.82
CA HIS A 166 40.39 -3.72 42.20
C HIS A 166 39.81 -5.13 42.25
N THR A 167 40.73 -6.07 42.35
CA THR A 167 40.52 -7.46 42.78
C THR A 167 40.24 -7.45 44.28
N GLU A 168 39.12 -7.99 44.72
CA GLU A 168 39.05 -8.70 46.01
C GLU A 168 37.88 -9.70 45.99
N ALA A 169 38.25 -10.98 46.08
CA ALA A 169 37.34 -12.09 46.29
C ALA A 169 37.07 -12.21 47.79
N MET A 170 35.81 -12.40 48.17
CA MET A 170 35.45 -12.95 49.47
C MET A 170 34.20 -13.83 49.33
N GLU A 171 34.42 -15.13 49.42
CA GLU A 171 33.37 -16.14 49.66
C GLU A 171 32.74 -15.91 51.04
N MET A 172 31.40 -16.07 51.14
CA MET A 172 30.76 -16.80 52.24
C MET A 172 29.28 -17.11 51.94
N SER A 173 28.89 -18.32 52.35
CA SER A 173 27.69 -19.14 52.05
C SER A 173 26.35 -18.68 52.68
N PRO A 174 25.21 -19.38 52.38
CA PRO A 174 23.85 -18.83 52.36
C PRO A 174 23.06 -19.04 53.67
N PRO A 175 21.80 -18.57 53.72
CA PRO A 175 20.77 -19.28 54.47
C PRO A 175 19.53 -19.64 53.64
N ASP A 176 19.04 -20.85 53.91
CA ASP A 176 17.70 -21.37 53.64
C ASP A 176 16.58 -20.41 54.09
N GLU A 177 15.47 -20.38 53.35
CA GLU A 177 14.13 -20.74 53.86
C GLU A 177 13.03 -20.40 52.84
N MET A 178 12.34 -21.43 52.35
CA MET A 178 10.97 -21.34 51.82
C MET A 178 9.98 -21.62 52.96
N PRO A 179 8.85 -20.90 52.97
CA PRO A 179 7.56 -21.57 53.17
C PRO A 179 6.48 -20.95 52.27
N ALA A 180 5.36 -21.56 51.92
CA ALA A 180 4.81 -22.90 52.04
C ALA A 180 3.61 -22.91 51.06
N GLU A 181 3.37 -24.02 50.39
CA GLU A 181 2.17 -24.28 49.59
C GLU A 181 1.32 -25.34 50.31
N ALA A 182 -0.01 -25.14 50.32
CA ALA A 182 -1.11 -26.14 50.42
C ALA A 182 -2.31 -25.60 51.23
N PRO A 183 -3.54 -26.15 51.07
CA PRO A 183 -4.14 -26.77 49.89
C PRO A 183 -5.65 -26.42 49.66
N ALA A 184 -6.11 -26.79 48.46
CA ALA A 184 -7.39 -27.40 48.08
C ALA A 184 -8.71 -27.05 48.82
N THR A 185 -9.74 -26.71 48.03
CA THR A 185 -11.00 -27.48 47.94
C THR A 185 -11.79 -27.06 46.69
N GLU A 186 -11.87 -27.96 45.70
CA GLU A 186 -13.06 -28.05 44.84
C GLU A 186 -14.21 -28.67 45.66
N PRO A 187 -15.47 -28.45 45.23
CA PRO A 187 -16.12 -29.59 44.59
C PRO A 187 -16.88 -29.24 43.30
N ALA A 188 -17.10 -30.32 42.56
CA ALA A 188 -17.75 -30.49 41.28
C ALA A 188 -19.26 -30.11 41.26
N HIS A 189 -19.90 -30.50 40.14
CA HIS A 189 -21.30 -30.32 39.69
C HIS A 189 -21.45 -29.11 38.75
N GLU A 190 -22.04 -29.20 37.55
CA GLU A 190 -22.74 -30.28 36.86
C GLU A 190 -22.85 -29.85 35.39
N ASP A 191 -22.63 -30.79 34.48
CA ASP A 191 -22.83 -30.64 33.04
C ASP A 191 -24.31 -30.89 32.74
N HIS A 192 -25.02 -29.90 32.20
CA HIS A 192 -26.33 -30.13 31.57
C HIS A 192 -26.55 -29.18 30.40
N ASP A 193 -26.21 -29.70 29.22
CA ASP A 193 -26.79 -29.37 27.91
C ASP A 193 -28.32 -29.29 27.96
N HIS A 194 -28.86 -28.15 27.53
CA HIS A 194 -30.19 -28.11 26.93
C HIS A 194 -30.21 -27.15 25.74
N THR A 195 -29.88 -27.72 24.59
CA THR A 195 -30.40 -27.30 23.29
C THR A 195 -31.92 -27.55 23.23
N LYS A 196 -32.75 -26.50 23.01
CA LYS A 196 -34.11 -26.63 22.41
C LYS A 196 -34.73 -25.28 21.96
N HIS A 197 -34.79 -25.12 20.64
CA HIS A 197 -35.93 -24.72 19.79
C HIS A 197 -36.85 -23.51 20.13
N THR A 198 -36.86 -22.57 19.16
CA THR A 198 -38.00 -21.90 18.48
C THR A 198 -39.06 -21.13 19.28
N HIS A 199 -39.23 -19.85 18.94
CA HIS A 199 -40.34 -19.34 18.10
C HIS A 199 -40.03 -17.94 17.55
#